data_AF-A0AA96HJU8-F1
#
_entry.id   AF-A0AA96HJU8-F1
#
_cell.length_a   1.000
_cell.length_b   1.000
_cell.length_c   1.000
_cell.angle_alpha   90.00
_cell.angle_beta   90.00
_cell.angle_gamma   90.00
#
_symmetry.space_group_name_H-M   'P 1'
#
loop_
_entity.id
_entity.type
_entity.pdbx_description
1 polymer ?
#
loop_
_entity_poly.entity_id
_entity_poly.type
_entity_poly.pdbx_seq_one_letter_code
_entity_poly.pdbx_strand_id
1 'polypeptide(L)'
;MSVISASHFSLVRARRELEKAYDCEDWEAVRQWDQDLGVMLNRAFDDEDRDTRALVGELEKVLSLYATIVSSMPEKAIHAGMGLE
;
A
#
# COMPACT_ATOMS: atom_id res chain seq x y z
N MET A 1 -11.46 -23.46 -5.62
CA MET A 1 -11.09 -22.30 -6.47
C MET A 1 -11.74 -21.09 -5.82
N SER A 2 -11.02 -20.36 -4.97
CA SER A 2 -11.53 -19.07 -4.48
C SER A 2 -11.54 -18.13 -5.68
N VAL A 3 -12.73 -17.74 -6.11
CA VAL A 3 -12.91 -16.73 -7.14
C VAL A 3 -12.32 -15.45 -6.54
N ILE A 4 -11.18 -15.02 -7.06
CA ILE A 4 -10.55 -13.79 -6.60
C ILE A 4 -11.43 -12.65 -7.14
N SER A 5 -12.17 -11.98 -6.27
CA SER A 5 -13.04 -10.86 -6.66
C SER A 5 -12.22 -9.82 -7.43
N ALA A 6 -12.78 -9.23 -8.48
CA ALA A 6 -12.05 -8.27 -9.33
C ALA A 6 -11.43 -7.11 -8.53
N SER A 7 -12.09 -6.75 -7.43
CA SER A 7 -11.65 -5.77 -6.44
C SER A 7 -10.38 -6.20 -5.70
N HIS A 8 -10.26 -7.49 -5.35
CA HIS A 8 -9.04 -8.06 -4.74
C HIS A 8 -7.87 -8.10 -5.71
N PHE A 9 -8.11 -8.48 -6.97
CA PHE A 9 -7.06 -8.46 -8.00
C PHE A 9 -6.52 -7.03 -8.24
N SER A 10 -7.41 -6.05 -8.26
CA SER A 10 -7.03 -4.63 -8.43
C SER A 10 -6.19 -4.13 -7.26
N LEU A 11 -6.54 -4.53 -6.03
CA LEU A 11 -5.76 -4.23 -4.82
C LEU A 11 -4.35 -4.85 -4.86
N VAL A 12 -4.26 -6.14 -5.22
CA VAL A 12 -2.97 -6.84 -5.35
C VAL A 12 -2.07 -6.15 -6.37
N ARG A 13 -2.66 -5.69 -7.48
CA ARG A 13 -1.93 -4.97 -8.52
C ARG A 13 -1.42 -3.63 -8.01
N ALA A 14 -2.28 -2.81 -7.39
CA ALA A 14 -1.88 -1.52 -6.84
C ALA A 14 -0.75 -1.65 -5.81
N ARG A 15 -0.79 -2.68 -4.95
CA ARG A 15 0.31 -2.98 -4.00
C ARG A 15 1.63 -3.25 -4.72
N ARG A 16 1.62 -4.07 -5.79
CA ARG A 16 2.83 -4.38 -6.56
C ARG A 16 3.39 -3.17 -7.28
N GLU A 17 2.53 -2.31 -7.82
CA GLU A 17 2.98 -1.08 -8.46
C GLU A 17 3.58 -0.10 -7.44
N LEU A 18 3.02 -0.02 -6.23
CA LEU A 18 3.59 0.76 -5.12
C LEU A 18 4.96 0.22 -4.68
N GLU A 19 5.09 -1.10 -4.52
CA GLU A 19 6.36 -1.76 -4.21
C GLU A 19 7.42 -1.48 -5.27
N LYS A 20 7.03 -1.53 -6.55
CA LYS A 20 7.91 -1.21 -7.68
C LYS A 20 8.29 0.27 -7.74
N ALA A 21 7.34 1.17 -7.50
CA ALA A 21 7.61 2.61 -7.44
C ALA A 21 8.60 2.94 -6.32
N TYR A 22 8.46 2.26 -5.18
CA TYR A 22 9.40 2.37 -4.07
C TYR A 22 10.79 1.83 -4.41
N ASP A 23 10.88 0.66 -5.06
CA ASP A 23 12.16 0.09 -5.52
C ASP A 23 12.87 0.98 -6.55
N CYS A 24 12.12 1.71 -7.36
CA CYS A 24 12.63 2.69 -8.32
C CYS A 24 12.89 4.09 -7.71
N GLU A 25 12.70 4.27 -6.39
CA GLU A 25 12.83 5.56 -5.69
C GLU A 25 11.92 6.67 -6.26
N ASP A 26 10.84 6.30 -6.96
CA ASP A 26 9.90 7.23 -7.57
C ASP A 26 8.82 7.64 -6.56
N TRP A 27 9.14 8.64 -5.74
CA TRP A 27 8.29 9.10 -4.65
C TRP A 27 6.96 9.73 -5.12
N GLU A 28 6.91 10.29 -6.32
CA GLU A 28 5.65 10.78 -6.92
C GLU A 28 4.73 9.61 -7.26
N ALA A 29 5.27 8.57 -7.91
CA ALA A 29 4.53 7.36 -8.19
C ALA A 29 4.09 6.64 -6.89
N VAL A 30 4.95 6.59 -5.86
CA VAL A 30 4.58 6.04 -4.55
C VAL A 30 3.37 6.76 -3.97
N ARG A 31 3.37 8.11 -3.99
CA ARG A 31 2.22 8.91 -3.50
C ARG A 31 0.96 8.65 -4.32
N GLN A 32 1.07 8.56 -5.65
CA GLN A 32 -0.09 8.31 -6.51
C GLN A 32 -0.68 6.91 -6.24
N TRP A 33 0.17 5.89 -6.16
CA TRP A 33 -0.25 4.53 -5.89
C TRP A 33 -0.79 4.35 -4.47
N ASP A 34 -0.32 5.12 -3.48
CA ASP A 34 -0.86 5.15 -2.12
C ASP A 34 -2.34 5.57 -2.11
N GLN A 35 -2.66 6.65 -2.83
CA GLN A 35 -4.03 7.12 -2.98
C GLN A 35 -4.91 6.08 -3.70
N ASP A 36 -4.41 5.52 -4.80
CA ASP A 36 -5.12 4.50 -5.57
C ASP A 36 -5.36 3.23 -4.74
N LEU A 37 -4.37 2.81 -3.95
CA LEU A 37 -4.47 1.67 -3.06
C LEU A 37 -5.59 1.86 -2.02
N GLY A 38 -5.70 3.05 -1.43
CA GLY A 38 -6.79 3.38 -0.49
C GLY A 38 -8.18 3.31 -1.13
N VAL A 39 -8.31 3.71 -2.40
CA VAL A 39 -9.57 3.59 -3.17
C VAL A 39 -9.88 2.12 -3.48
N MET A 40 -8.90 1.34 -3.91
CA MET A 40 -9.07 -0.09 -4.21
C MET A 40 -9.38 -0.90 -2.96
N LEU A 41 -8.79 -0.54 -1.82
CA LEU A 41 -9.08 -1.16 -0.53
C LEU A 41 -10.54 -0.95 -0.15
N ASN A 42 -11.04 0.30 -0.21
CA ASN A 42 -12.44 0.61 0.06
C ASN A 42 -13.38 -0.17 -0.86
N ARG A 43 -13.08 -0.24 -2.17
CA ARG A 43 -13.87 -1.03 -3.12
C ARG A 43 -13.86 -2.52 -2.80
N ALA A 44 -12.71 -3.08 -2.41
CA ALA A 44 -12.62 -4.48 -2.02
C ALA A 44 -13.33 -4.78 -0.71
N PHE A 45 -13.46 -3.79 0.19
CA PHE A 45 -14.30 -3.89 1.38
C PHE A 45 -15.80 -3.74 1.07
N ASP A 46 -16.19 -2.96 0.08
CA ASP A 46 -17.59 -2.76 -0.31
C ASP A 46 -18.15 -3.92 -1.17
N ASP A 47 -17.26 -4.75 -1.74
CA ASP A 47 -17.63 -5.89 -2.58
C ASP A 47 -18.44 -6.96 -1.83
N GLU A 48 -19.65 -7.26 -2.33
CA GLU A 48 -20.58 -8.21 -1.71
C GLU A 48 -20.07 -9.67 -1.76
N ASP A 49 -19.20 -9.99 -2.72
CA ASP A 49 -18.58 -11.31 -2.89
C ASP A 49 -17.15 -11.36 -2.28
N ARG A 50 -16.83 -10.43 -1.37
CA ARG A 50 -15.48 -10.33 -0.80
C ARG A 50 -15.07 -11.60 -0.05
N ASP A 51 -13.95 -12.17 -0.46
CA ASP A 51 -13.24 -13.16 0.37
C ASP A 51 -12.53 -12.42 1.51
N THR A 52 -13.21 -12.33 2.65
CA THR A 52 -12.74 -11.56 3.82
C THR A 52 -11.36 -12.02 4.31
N ARG A 53 -11.06 -13.33 4.20
CA ARG A 53 -9.76 -13.87 4.60
C ARG A 53 -8.65 -13.42 3.66
N ALA A 54 -8.90 -13.47 2.35
CA ALA A 54 -7.95 -13.00 1.35
C ALA A 54 -7.76 -11.47 1.42
N LEU A 55 -8.82 -10.72 1.71
CA LEU A 55 -8.76 -9.26 1.88
C LEU A 55 -7.91 -8.84 3.09
N VAL A 56 -8.13 -9.47 4.25
CA VAL A 56 -7.33 -9.23 5.45
C VAL A 56 -5.86 -9.62 5.23
N GLY A 57 -5.61 -10.72 4.50
CA GLY A 57 -4.25 -11.12 4.13
C GLY A 57 -3.55 -10.10 3.22
N GLU A 58 -4.26 -9.45 2.30
CA GLU A 58 -3.68 -8.37 1.51
C GLU A 58 -3.47 -7.09 2.34
N LEU A 59 -4.37 -6.77 3.27
CA LEU A 59 -4.20 -5.65 4.19
C LEU A 59 -2.93 -5.79 5.04
N GLU A 60 -2.63 -6.99 5.55
CA GLU A 60 -1.40 -7.28 6.29
C GLU A 60 -0.14 -7.03 5.43
N LYS A 61 -0.16 -7.43 4.16
CA LYS A 61 0.96 -7.20 3.23
C LYS A 61 1.14 -5.72 2.91
N VAL A 62 0.04 -4.99 2.74
CA VAL A 62 0.07 -3.54 2.55
C VAL A 62 0.71 -2.86 3.75
N LEU A 63 0.26 -3.17 4.97
CA LEU A 63 0.83 -2.60 6.20
C LEU A 63 2.30 -2.94 6.36
N SER A 64 2.69 -4.18 6.02
CA SER A 64 4.08 -4.62 6.04
C SER A 64 4.95 -3.82 5.06
N LEU A 65 4.44 -3.53 3.86
CA LEU A 65 5.12 -2.69 2.87
C LEU A 65 5.32 -1.27 3.39
N TYR A 66 4.29 -0.65 3.99
CA TYR A 66 4.45 0.67 4.63
C TYR A 66 5.47 0.64 5.77
N ALA A 67 5.46 -0.39 6.61
CA ALA A 67 6.45 -0.55 7.67
C ALA A 67 7.87 -0.60 7.09
N THR A 68 8.08 -1.35 6.00
CA THR A 68 9.36 -1.38 5.28
C THR A 68 9.75 0.01 4.76
N ILE A 69 8.84 0.70 4.07
CA ILE A 69 9.10 2.05 3.53
C ILE A 69 9.51 3.02 4.65
N VAL A 70 8.78 3.02 5.77
CA VAL A 70 9.06 3.89 6.92
C VAL A 70 10.37 3.50 7.61
N SER A 71 10.65 2.20 7.80
CA SER A 71 11.90 1.73 8.42
C SER A 71 13.13 1.93 7.53
N SER A 72 12.96 1.97 6.21
CA SER A 72 14.04 2.22 5.26
C SER A 72 14.30 3.71 5.05
N MET A 73 13.39 4.60 5.45
CA MET A 73 13.72 6.02 5.52
C MET A 73 14.76 6.23 6.62
N PRO A 74 15.94 6.80 6.32
CA PRO A 74 16.93 7.09 7.33
C PRO A 74 16.34 8.05 8.36
N GLU A 75 16.61 7.82 9.64
CA GLU A 75 16.22 8.65 10.80
C GLU A 75 16.52 10.16 10.63
N LYS A 76 17.32 10.53 9.61
CA LYS A 76 17.64 11.89 9.20
C LYS A 76 16.46 12.72 8.67
N ALA A 77 15.36 12.12 8.22
CA ALA A 77 14.16 12.90 7.87
C ALA A 77 13.42 13.43 9.11
N ILE A 78 13.53 12.71 10.25
CA ILE A 78 12.87 13.08 11.51
C ILE A 78 13.64 14.20 12.22
N HIS A 79 14.96 14.27 12.05
CA HIS A 79 15.81 15.27 12.70
C HIS A 79 15.96 16.60 11.92
N ALA A 80 15.48 16.68 10.67
CA ALA A 80 15.49 17.92 9.88
C ALA A 80 14.32 18.87 10.23
N GLY A 81 13.35 18.43 11.04
CA GLY A 81 12.21 19.23 11.49
C GLY A 81 12.36 19.84 12.90
N MET A 82 13.43 19.55 13.64
CA MET A 82 13.69 20.09 14.99
C MET A 82 15.04 20.82 15.06
N GLY A 83 15.28 21.71 14.09
CA GLY A 83 16.51 22.50 13.96
C GLY A 83 16.28 23.97 13.64
N LEU A 84 15.11 24.51 14.01
CA LEU A 84 14.87 25.94 14.06
C LEU A 84 14.17 26.25 15.39
N GLU A 85 14.99 26.51 16.42
CA GLU A 85 14.93 27.65 17.33
C GLU A 85 15.98 27.50 18.45
#